data_AF-A0A2V9NNK9-F1
#
_entry.id   AF-A0A2V9NNK9-F1
#
_cell.length_a   1.000
_cell.length_b   1.000
_cell.length_c   1.000
_cell.angle_alpha   90.00
_cell.angle_beta   90.00
_cell.angle_gamma   90.00
#
_symmetry.space_group_name_H-M   'P 1'
#
loop_
_entity.id
_entity.type
_entity.pdbx_description
1 polymer ?
#
loop_
_entity_poly.entity_id
_entity_poly.type
_entity_poly.pdbx_seq_one_letter_code
_entity_poly.pdbx_strand_id
1 'polypeptide(L)'
;LEKGIRAGPGLINAGVYLVQKQIVRDLPAGGAISLERDVFPRLLDRGVYGLVCTGLFIDIGIPDDFKRAQGLLASRVGTSSRDPSASASSGVLGNSI
;
A
#
# COMPACT_ATOMS: atom_id res chain seq x y z
N LEU A 1 -7.14 -15.59 -16.73
CA LEU A 1 -7.53 -14.27 -17.25
C LEU A 1 -7.50 -13.31 -16.09
N GLU A 2 -6.54 -12.40 -16.08
CA GLU A 2 -6.53 -11.29 -15.11
C GLU A 2 -7.50 -10.22 -15.63
N LYS A 3 -8.39 -9.75 -14.75
CA LYS A 3 -9.68 -9.11 -15.05
C LYS A 3 -10.73 -10.10 -15.59
N GLY A 4 -11.78 -10.31 -14.79
CA GLY A 4 -12.88 -11.21 -15.14
C GLY A 4 -13.64 -10.76 -16.39
N ILE A 5 -14.35 -11.69 -17.01
CA ILE A 5 -15.12 -11.50 -18.26
C ILE A 5 -16.30 -10.50 -18.09
N ARG A 6 -16.64 -10.14 -16.84
CA ARG A 6 -17.77 -9.27 -16.51
C ARG A 6 -17.28 -7.85 -16.20
N ALA A 7 -17.73 -6.88 -16.99
CA ALA A 7 -17.59 -5.46 -16.68
C ALA A 7 -18.75 -5.04 -15.74
N GLY A 8 -18.43 -4.30 -14.69
CA GLY A 8 -19.40 -3.79 -13.71
C GLY A 8 -18.71 -3.25 -12.45
N PRO A 9 -19.46 -2.60 -11.55
CA PRO A 9 -18.94 -2.15 -10.27
C PRO A 9 -18.34 -3.33 -9.49
N GLY A 10 -17.14 -3.15 -8.97
CA GLY A 10 -16.44 -4.18 -8.21
C GLY A 10 -15.44 -3.55 -7.25
N LEU A 11 -15.23 -4.21 -6.12
CA LEU A 11 -14.14 -3.86 -5.22
C LEU A 11 -12.81 -4.26 -5.89
N ILE A 12 -11.81 -3.39 -5.72
CA ILE A 12 -10.45 -3.65 -6.16
C ILE A 12 -9.53 -3.70 -4.94
N ASN A 13 -8.40 -4.39 -5.10
CA ASN A 13 -7.33 -4.31 -4.13
C ASN A 13 -6.69 -2.91 -4.20
N ALA A 14 -6.60 -2.23 -3.06
CA ALA A 14 -6.07 -0.87 -2.98
C ALA A 14 -4.54 -0.81 -2.77
N GLY A 15 -3.85 -1.95 -2.65
CA GLY A 15 -2.41 -2.02 -2.46
C GLY A 15 -1.93 -1.66 -1.05
N VAL A 16 -2.84 -1.60 -0.06
CA VAL A 16 -2.53 -1.28 1.34
C VAL A 16 -2.87 -2.49 2.21
N TYR A 17 -1.90 -2.93 3.01
CA TYR A 17 -2.01 -4.17 3.79
C TYR A 17 -1.50 -3.99 5.21
N LEU A 18 -2.24 -4.55 6.17
CA LEU A 18 -1.77 -4.77 7.53
C LEU A 18 -1.53 -6.27 7.70
N VAL A 19 -0.26 -6.65 7.92
CA VAL A 19 0.15 -8.05 8.00
C VAL A 19 1.01 -8.29 9.24
N GLN A 20 0.96 -9.51 9.77
CA GLN A 20 1.86 -9.93 10.83
C GLN A 20 3.31 -9.95 10.32
N LYS A 21 4.26 -9.52 11.15
CA LYS A 21 5.67 -9.44 10.78
C LYS A 21 6.26 -10.80 10.34
N GLN A 22 5.78 -11.91 10.91
CA GLN A 22 6.19 -13.26 10.50
C GLN A 22 5.95 -13.51 9.01
N ILE A 23 4.84 -13.03 8.44
CA ILE A 23 4.50 -13.25 7.03
C ILE A 23 5.61 -12.74 6.11
N VAL A 24 6.19 -11.56 6.42
CA VAL A 24 7.29 -10.99 5.64
C VAL A 24 8.61 -11.71 5.90
N ARG A 25 8.85 -12.19 7.12
CA ARG A 25 10.08 -12.93 7.48
C ARG A 25 10.17 -14.30 6.81
N ASP A 26 9.03 -14.92 6.55
CA ASP A 26 8.95 -16.25 5.92
C ASP A 26 9.10 -16.19 4.39
N LEU A 27 9.18 -14.98 3.82
CA LEU A 27 9.36 -14.81 2.38
C LEU A 27 10.79 -15.18 1.94
N PRO A 28 10.94 -15.88 0.80
CA PRO A 28 12.26 -16.24 0.29
C PRO A 28 13.09 -15.00 -0.02
N ALA A 29 14.34 -14.98 0.42
CA ALA A 29 15.28 -13.90 0.13
C ALA A 29 15.82 -14.00 -1.31
N GLY A 30 16.21 -12.85 -1.88
CA GLY A 30 17.03 -12.81 -3.10
C GLY A 30 16.26 -12.89 -4.42
N GLY A 31 14.96 -12.60 -4.45
CA GLY A 31 14.17 -12.58 -5.68
C GLY A 31 12.96 -11.64 -5.62
N ALA A 32 12.38 -11.38 -6.78
CA ALA A 32 11.09 -10.72 -6.87
C ALA A 32 9.99 -11.67 -6.37
N ILE A 33 9.04 -11.12 -5.61
CA ILE A 33 7.89 -11.85 -5.08
C ILE A 33 6.63 -11.08 -5.49
N SER A 34 5.62 -11.80 -5.97
CA SER A 34 4.28 -11.25 -6.19
C SER A 34 3.41 -11.57 -4.99
N LEU A 35 2.79 -10.55 -4.40
CA LEU A 35 1.84 -10.76 -3.33
C LEU A 35 0.63 -11.58 -3.82
N GLU A 36 0.17 -11.32 -5.03
CA GLU A 36 -1.02 -11.92 -5.63
C GLU A 36 -0.82 -13.39 -6.01
N ARG A 37 0.39 -13.76 -6.44
CA ARG A 37 0.69 -15.12 -6.92
C ARG A 37 1.35 -15.97 -5.85
N ASP A 38 2.25 -15.39 -5.06
CA ASP A 38 3.11 -16.17 -4.15
C ASP A 38 2.62 -16.12 -2.69
N VAL A 39 1.96 -15.02 -2.28
CA VAL A 39 1.65 -14.76 -0.86
C VAL A 39 0.17 -14.96 -0.54
N PHE A 40 -0.73 -14.21 -1.15
CA PHE A 40 -2.15 -14.22 -0.83
C PHE A 40 -2.79 -15.60 -0.93
N PRO A 41 -2.55 -16.43 -1.98
CA PRO A 41 -3.14 -17.76 -2.05
C PRO A 41 -2.84 -18.63 -0.81
N ARG A 42 -1.66 -18.48 -0.19
CA ARG A 42 -1.25 -19.21 1.02
C ARG A 42 -1.85 -18.64 2.30
N LEU A 43 -2.26 -17.38 2.28
CA LEU A 43 -2.86 -16.71 3.44
C LEU A 43 -4.37 -16.89 3.49
N LEU A 44 -5.05 -17.09 2.35
CA LEU A 44 -6.51 -17.22 2.29
C LEU A 44 -7.02 -18.34 3.21
N ASP A 45 -6.33 -19.48 3.25
CA ASP A 45 -6.69 -20.63 4.11
C ASP A 45 -6.49 -20.33 5.61
N ARG A 46 -5.74 -19.28 5.95
CA ARG A 46 -5.44 -18.86 7.33
C ARG A 46 -6.34 -17.72 7.82
N GLY A 47 -7.27 -17.28 6.96
CA GLY A 47 -8.16 -16.15 7.22
C GLY A 47 -7.56 -14.83 6.75
N VAL A 48 -8.23 -14.19 5.80
CA VAL A 48 -7.92 -12.86 5.28
C VAL A 48 -9.18 -12.02 5.30
N TYR A 49 -9.04 -10.76 5.69
CA TYR A 49 -10.15 -9.80 5.75
C TYR A 49 -9.89 -8.67 4.78
N GLY A 50 -10.95 -8.23 4.09
CA GLY A 50 -10.95 -7.01 3.29
C GLY A 50 -11.61 -5.88 4.07
N LEU A 51 -10.98 -4.71 4.06
CA LEU A 51 -11.59 -3.46 4.55
C LEU A 51 -12.01 -2.63 3.35
N VAL A 52 -13.32 -2.38 3.22
CA VAL A 52 -13.85 -1.49 2.18
C VAL A 52 -13.63 -0.05 2.63
N CYS A 53 -12.86 0.70 1.85
CA CYS A 53 -12.59 2.10 2.10
C CYS A 53 -13.13 2.94 0.94
N THR A 54 -13.65 4.11 1.27
CA THR A 54 -13.99 5.15 0.31
C THR A 54 -12.94 6.25 0.38
N GLY A 55 -12.48 6.73 -0.76
CA GLY A 55 -11.47 7.78 -0.82
C GLY A 55 -10.93 7.93 -2.23
N LEU A 56 -10.03 8.89 -2.40
CA LEU A 56 -9.27 8.98 -3.66
C LEU A 56 -8.36 7.76 -3.76
N PHE A 57 -8.52 7.01 -4.86
CA PHE A 57 -7.61 5.94 -5.24
C PHE A 57 -7.04 6.27 -6.63
N ILE A 58 -5.72 6.11 -6.77
CA ILE A 58 -5.04 6.21 -8.07
C ILE A 58 -3.89 5.19 -8.10
N ASP A 59 -3.92 4.32 -9.11
CA ASP A 59 -2.80 3.46 -9.47
C ASP A 59 -1.92 4.22 -10.46
N ILE A 60 -0.63 4.36 -10.15
CA ILE A 60 0.33 5.15 -10.94
C ILE A 60 1.21 4.27 -11.85
N GLY A 61 0.72 3.08 -12.19
CA GLY A 61 1.46 2.10 -13.02
C GLY A 61 1.71 2.52 -14.48
N ILE A 62 1.08 3.60 -14.98
CA ILE A 62 1.31 4.15 -16.33
C ILE A 62 1.72 5.63 -16.29
N PRO A 63 2.47 6.13 -17.31
CA PRO A 63 2.98 7.51 -17.30
C PRO A 63 1.90 8.59 -17.15
N ASP A 64 0.73 8.39 -17.74
CA ASP A 64 -0.35 9.38 -17.71
C ASP A 64 -1.01 9.47 -16.33
N ASP A 65 -1.18 8.33 -15.65
CA ASP A 65 -1.71 8.28 -14.29
C ASP A 65 -0.71 8.84 -13.27
N PHE A 66 0.59 8.59 -13.49
CA PHE A 66 1.66 9.22 -12.70
C PHE A 66 1.61 10.75 -12.81
N LYS A 67 1.49 11.31 -14.02
CA LYS A 67 1.33 12.76 -14.22
C LYS A 67 0.06 13.29 -13.53
N ARG A 68 -1.05 12.57 -13.66
CA ARG A 68 -2.34 12.95 -13.04
C ARG A 68 -2.25 12.99 -11.51
N ALA A 69 -1.49 12.07 -10.91
CA ALA A 69 -1.31 12.00 -9.46
C ALA A 69 -0.76 13.30 -8.87
N GLN A 70 0.17 13.98 -9.58
CA GLN A 70 0.77 15.24 -9.11
C GLN A 70 -0.28 16.31 -8.75
N GLY A 71 -1.29 16.51 -9.61
CA GLY A 71 -2.37 17.48 -9.35
C GLY A 71 -3.35 17.01 -8.26
N LEU A 72 -3.68 15.72 -8.27
CA LEU A 72 -4.61 15.12 -7.32
C LEU A 72 -4.09 15.12 -5.87
N LEU A 73 -2.78 14.98 -5.69
CA LEU A 73 -2.11 14.99 -4.39
C LEU A 73 -1.82 16.43 -3.91
N ALA A 74 -1.37 17.33 -4.79
CA ALA A 74 -1.06 18.71 -4.41
C ALA A 74 -2.26 19.45 -3.80
N SER A 75 -3.47 19.21 -4.32
CA SER A 75 -4.73 19.76 -3.80
C SER A 75 -5.12 19.25 -2.41
N ARG A 76 -4.45 18.21 -1.88
CA ARG A 76 -4.76 17.60 -0.57
C ARG A 76 -3.70 17.82 0.50
N VAL A 77 -2.46 18.09 0.13
CA VAL A 77 -1.38 18.38 1.09
C VAL A 77 -1.52 19.78 1.71
N GLY A 78 -2.32 20.67 1.11
CA GLY A 78 -2.59 22.02 1.61
C GLY A 78 -3.66 22.15 2.72
N THR A 79 -4.34 21.06 3.11
CA THR A 79 -5.47 21.11 4.07
C THR A 79 -5.22 20.34 5.37
N SER A 80 -4.02 19.81 5.60
CA SER A 80 -3.67 19.23 6.90
C SER A 80 -3.23 20.34 7.85
N SER A 81 -4.13 20.77 8.73
CA SER A 81 -3.72 21.43 9.98
C SER A 81 -2.76 20.48 10.69
N ARG A 82 -1.46 20.78 10.68
CA ARG A 82 -0.49 20.12 11.54
C ARG A 82 -0.97 20.33 12.98
N ASP A 83 -1.29 19.25 13.67
CA ASP A 83 -1.39 19.27 15.12
C ASP A 83 0.01 19.63 15.67
N PRO A 84 0.20 20.79 16.35
CA PRO A 84 1.51 21.23 16.82
C PRO A 84 2.09 20.36 17.95
N SER A 85 1.34 19.38 18.47
CA SER A 85 1.74 18.58 19.64
C SER A 85 2.63 17.37 19.34
N ALA A 86 2.81 16.97 18.08
CA ALA A 86 3.69 15.86 17.72
C ALA A 86 5.12 16.32 17.44
N SER A 87 5.88 16.63 18.50
CA SER A 87 7.32 16.90 18.40
C SER A 87 8.09 15.65 17.97
N ALA A 88 8.71 15.68 16.79
CA ALA A 88 9.69 14.69 16.39
C ALA A 88 10.97 14.87 17.23
N SER A 89 11.25 13.95 18.14
CA SER A 89 12.55 13.87 18.82
C SER A 89 13.61 13.41 17.82
N SER A 90 14.42 14.35 17.34
CA SER A 90 15.64 14.07 16.58
C SER A 90 16.70 13.48 17.52
N GLY A 91 16.85 12.16 17.50
CA GLY A 91 17.93 11.45 18.17
C GLY A 91 18.94 10.96 17.14
N VAL A 92 19.99 11.75 16.90
CA VAL A 92 21.20 11.28 16.19
C VAL A 92 21.91 10.31 17.13
N LEU A 93 21.87 9.01 16.83
CA LEU A 93 22.74 8.02 17.47
C LEU A 93 24.06 7.97 16.69
N GLY A 94 25.12 8.44 17.35
CA GLY A 94 26.48 8.47 16.83
C GLY A 94 27.04 7.08 16.57
N ASN A 95 27.85 6.98 15.50
CA ASN A 95 28.70 5.84 15.24
C ASN A 95 29.90 5.85 16.21
N SER A 96 30.14 4.74 16.89
CA SER A 96 31.43 4.39 17.47
C SER A 96 31.59 2.88 17.39
N ILE A 97 32.33 2.42 16.38
CA ILE A 97 33.29 1.30 16.46
C ILE A 97 34.42 1.65 15.50
#